data_AF-A0A847CEX6-F1
#
_entry.id   AF-A0A847CEX6-F1
#
_cell.length_a   1.000
_cell.length_b   1.000
_cell.length_c   1.000
_cell.angle_alpha   90.00
_cell.angle_beta   90.00
_cell.angle_gamma   90.00
#
_symmetry.space_group_name_H-M   'P 1'
#
loop_
_entity.id
_entity.type
_entity.pdbx_description
1 polymer ?
#
loop_
_entity_poly.entity_id
_entity_poly.type
_entity_poly.pdbx_seq_one_letter_code
_entity_poly.pdbx_strand_id
1 'polypeptide(L)'
;MKVYGEVLVFFLLLLINGRILFLRHAKKDSIVMIAPVCILLSILLISAWGVDVLTCFSLILSIIVTISNFHAISRYSANLYVDHYSPLMRIWAFITIVLSIVAIILSIIFAPIENKTKTPKVYESLVRFNGNFRTGFEEAPKNNFLKSDVYLSEFTIAPNIIARDIVVVVIPDKRGNLDTYHNYLEVLAQNGYTTYFAEFYASDAKWLRSFSDIKSLRKIVFILKSLFDESYI
;
A
#
# COMPACT_ATOMS: atom_id res chain seq x y z
N MET A 1 1.55 -11.00 -0.18
CA MET A 1 1.29 -10.30 -1.45
C MET A 1 0.12 -9.34 -1.25
N LYS A 2 0.41 -8.14 -0.74
CA LYS A 2 -0.59 -7.13 -0.35
C LYS A 2 -1.52 -6.73 -1.50
N VAL A 3 -0.96 -6.58 -2.71
CA VAL A 3 -1.65 -6.13 -3.93
C VAL A 3 -2.85 -7.01 -4.30
N TYR A 4 -2.71 -8.35 -4.28
CA TYR A 4 -3.84 -9.21 -4.61
C TYR A 4 -4.99 -9.05 -3.62
N GLY A 5 -4.69 -8.77 -2.34
CA GLY A 5 -5.70 -8.46 -1.34
C GLY A 5 -6.45 -7.16 -1.64
N GLU A 6 -5.72 -6.09 -1.98
CA GLU A 6 -6.32 -4.81 -2.37
C GLU A 6 -7.19 -4.95 -3.63
N VAL A 7 -6.64 -5.58 -4.67
CA VAL A 7 -7.34 -5.83 -5.94
C VAL A 7 -8.59 -6.68 -5.70
N LEU A 8 -8.52 -7.69 -4.85
CA LEU A 8 -9.69 -8.51 -4.49
C LEU A 8 -10.78 -7.66 -3.85
N VAL A 9 -10.45 -6.81 -2.87
CA VAL A 9 -11.45 -5.94 -2.22
C VAL A 9 -12.10 -5.00 -3.23
N PHE A 10 -11.31 -4.31 -4.06
CA PHE A 10 -11.87 -3.40 -5.07
C PHE A 10 -12.70 -4.14 -6.13
N PHE A 11 -12.28 -5.35 -6.53
CA PHE A 11 -13.05 -6.17 -7.45
C PHE A 11 -14.39 -6.61 -6.85
N LEU A 12 -14.43 -7.01 -5.58
CA LEU A 12 -15.68 -7.32 -4.89
C LEU A 12 -16.60 -6.10 -4.78
N LEU A 13 -16.05 -4.92 -4.49
CA LEU A 13 -16.81 -3.66 -4.48
C LEU A 13 -17.37 -3.33 -5.88
N LEU A 14 -16.63 -3.63 -6.94
CA LEU A 14 -17.10 -3.48 -8.32
C LEU A 14 -18.28 -4.41 -8.60
N LEU A 15 -18.20 -5.69 -8.20
CA LEU A 15 -19.30 -6.64 -8.38
C LEU A 15 -20.57 -6.23 -7.62
N ILE A 16 -20.42 -5.79 -6.38
CA ILE A 16 -21.53 -5.31 -5.53
C ILE A 16 -22.24 -4.13 -6.19
N ASN A 17 -21.50 -3.12 -6.64
CA ASN A 17 -22.09 -1.92 -7.21
C ASN A 17 -22.57 -2.14 -8.66
N GLY A 18 -21.89 -3.02 -9.41
CA GLY A 18 -22.24 -3.39 -10.78
C GLY A 18 -23.60 -4.09 -10.89
N ARG A 19 -24.06 -4.79 -9.83
CA ARG A 19 -25.35 -5.50 -9.84
C ARG A 19 -26.54 -4.60 -10.20
N ILE A 20 -26.47 -3.32 -9.85
CA ILE A 20 -27.54 -2.34 -10.09
C ILE A 20 -27.83 -2.18 -11.60
N LEU A 21 -26.85 -2.50 -12.46
CA LEU A 21 -26.99 -2.51 -13.92
C LEU A 21 -27.71 -3.75 -14.45
N PHE A 22 -27.68 -4.87 -13.72
CA PHE A 22 -28.16 -6.19 -14.18
C PHE A 22 -29.47 -6.63 -13.53
N LEU A 23 -29.83 -6.09 -12.35
CA LEU A 23 -31.10 -6.40 -11.67
C LEU A 23 -32.29 -5.78 -12.41
N ARG A 24 -32.89 -6.55 -13.32
CA ARG A 24 -34.11 -6.18 -14.05
C ARG A 24 -35.41 -6.67 -13.39
N HIS A 25 -35.34 -7.62 -12.46
CA HIS A 25 -36.50 -8.31 -11.87
C HIS A 25 -36.34 -8.45 -10.36
N ALA A 26 -37.45 -8.42 -9.62
CA ALA A 26 -37.47 -8.62 -8.17
C ALA A 26 -36.91 -10.01 -7.81
N LYS A 27 -35.72 -10.05 -7.23
CA LYS A 27 -35.04 -11.27 -6.76
C LYS A 27 -34.39 -10.99 -5.40
N LYS A 28 -34.14 -12.06 -4.62
CA LYS A 28 -33.34 -11.96 -3.41
C LYS A 28 -31.90 -11.63 -3.79
N ASP A 29 -31.41 -10.47 -3.36
CA ASP A 29 -30.08 -9.95 -3.70
C ASP A 29 -29.04 -10.43 -2.69
N SER A 30 -28.54 -11.67 -2.85
CA SER A 30 -27.53 -12.25 -1.95
C SER A 30 -26.15 -11.60 -2.09
N ILE A 31 -25.86 -10.99 -3.24
CA ILE A 31 -24.59 -10.32 -3.54
C ILE A 31 -24.37 -9.13 -2.58
N VAL A 32 -25.43 -8.57 -2.00
CA VAL A 32 -25.33 -7.50 -1.00
C VAL A 32 -24.53 -7.85 0.24
N MET A 33 -24.49 -9.14 0.60
CA MET A 33 -23.75 -9.60 1.78
C MET A 33 -22.24 -9.51 1.61
N ILE A 34 -21.74 -9.33 0.38
CA ILE A 34 -20.30 -9.12 0.14
C ILE A 34 -19.85 -7.76 0.69
N ALA A 35 -20.72 -6.75 0.79
CA ALA A 35 -20.35 -5.41 1.26
C ALA A 35 -19.74 -5.39 2.69
N PRO A 36 -20.39 -5.96 3.72
CA PRO A 36 -19.77 -6.06 5.05
C PRO A 36 -18.54 -6.98 5.08
N VAL A 37 -18.48 -7.99 4.19
CA VAL A 37 -17.29 -8.84 4.05
C VAL A 37 -16.09 -8.03 3.54
N CYS A 38 -16.28 -7.07 2.63
CA CYS A 38 -15.22 -6.18 2.18
C CYS A 38 -14.63 -5.31 3.30
N ILE A 39 -15.45 -4.89 4.27
CA ILE A 39 -14.96 -4.18 5.47
C ILE A 39 -14.03 -5.10 6.27
N LEU A 40 -14.49 -6.32 6.54
CA LEU A 40 -13.70 -7.30 7.31
C LEU A 40 -12.39 -7.65 6.61
N LEU A 41 -12.42 -7.88 5.29
CA LEU A 41 -11.22 -8.11 4.49
C LEU A 41 -10.27 -6.90 4.52
N SER A 42 -10.78 -5.68 4.46
CA SER A 42 -9.94 -4.47 4.54
C SER A 42 -9.26 -4.33 5.90
N ILE A 43 -9.96 -4.64 7.00
CA ILE A 43 -9.38 -4.64 8.35
C ILE A 43 -8.28 -5.70 8.46
N LEU A 44 -8.53 -6.93 7.98
CA LEU A 44 -7.53 -7.99 7.95
C LEU A 44 -6.32 -7.62 7.12
N LEU A 45 -6.53 -6.93 5.98
CA LEU A 45 -5.46 -6.48 5.10
C LEU A 45 -4.55 -5.47 5.81
N ILE A 46 -5.15 -4.49 6.52
CA ILE A 46 -4.41 -3.52 7.34
C ILE A 46 -3.67 -4.22 8.48
N SER A 47 -4.30 -5.19 9.14
CA SER A 47 -3.66 -5.92 10.23
C SER A 47 -2.50 -6.80 9.76
N ALA A 48 -2.57 -7.35 8.54
CA ALA A 48 -1.57 -8.27 8.03
C ALA A 48 -0.38 -7.55 7.36
N TRP A 49 -0.63 -6.43 6.68
CA TRP A 49 0.38 -5.75 5.84
C TRP A 49 0.63 -4.28 6.23
N GLY A 50 0.00 -3.80 7.29
CA GLY A 50 0.15 -2.43 7.79
C GLY A 50 -0.75 -1.41 7.08
N VAL A 51 -0.64 -0.16 7.53
CA VAL A 51 -1.46 0.97 7.05
C VAL A 51 -0.79 1.63 5.84
N ASP A 52 -1.53 1.70 4.73
CA ASP A 52 -1.13 2.38 3.50
C ASP A 52 -2.34 3.07 2.85
N VAL A 53 -2.08 4.00 1.94
CA VAL A 53 -3.09 4.83 1.29
C VAL A 53 -4.15 3.99 0.60
N LEU A 54 -3.75 2.96 -0.16
CA LEU A 54 -4.68 2.09 -0.87
C LEU A 54 -5.50 1.21 0.07
N THR A 55 -4.88 0.68 1.14
CA THR A 55 -5.60 -0.10 2.18
C THR A 55 -6.57 0.75 3.01
N CYS A 56 -6.22 2.01 3.30
CA CYS A 56 -7.13 2.96 3.94
C CYS A 56 -8.27 3.33 3.01
N PHE A 57 -7.97 3.56 1.73
CA PHE A 57 -8.96 3.87 0.72
C PHE A 57 -9.94 2.70 0.53
N SER A 58 -9.45 1.45 0.50
CA SER A 58 -10.31 0.27 0.43
C SER A 58 -11.24 0.16 1.64
N LEU A 59 -10.73 0.43 2.85
CA LEU A 59 -11.55 0.45 4.06
C LEU A 59 -12.64 1.53 4.00
N ILE A 60 -12.27 2.77 3.70
CA ILE A 60 -13.23 3.89 3.60
C ILE A 60 -14.29 3.59 2.54
N LEU A 61 -13.88 3.15 1.35
CA LEU A 61 -14.79 2.85 0.26
C LEU A 61 -15.73 1.68 0.62
N SER A 62 -15.22 0.65 1.31
CA SER A 62 -16.06 -0.47 1.77
C SER A 62 -17.10 -0.07 2.81
N ILE A 63 -16.77 0.86 3.72
CA ILE A 63 -17.71 1.44 4.68
C ILE A 63 -18.80 2.23 3.95
N ILE A 64 -18.40 3.13 3.03
CA ILE A 64 -19.34 3.92 2.25
C ILE A 64 -20.29 3.01 1.45
N VAL A 65 -19.76 2.00 0.75
CA VAL A 65 -20.56 1.05 -0.03
C VAL A 65 -21.51 0.25 0.88
N THR A 66 -21.09 -0.13 2.07
CA THR A 66 -21.95 -0.84 3.03
C THR A 66 -23.09 0.05 3.52
N ILE A 67 -22.82 1.32 3.84
CA ILE A 67 -23.84 2.29 4.26
C ILE A 67 -24.81 2.56 3.11
N SER A 68 -24.31 2.84 1.90
CA SER A 68 -25.15 3.08 0.72
C SER A 68 -26.04 1.89 0.37
N ASN A 69 -25.61 0.67 0.68
CA ASN A 69 -26.36 -0.55 0.44
C ASN A 69 -27.08 -1.10 1.68
N PHE A 70 -27.09 -0.36 2.80
CA PHE A 70 -27.66 -0.83 4.07
C PHE A 70 -29.13 -1.24 3.93
N HIS A 71 -29.90 -0.49 3.15
CA HIS A 71 -31.31 -0.83 2.89
C HIS A 71 -31.47 -2.17 2.15
N ALA A 72 -30.60 -2.46 1.17
CA ALA A 72 -30.61 -3.74 0.48
C ALA A 72 -30.17 -4.89 1.40
N ILE A 73 -29.20 -4.65 2.30
CA ILE A 73 -28.76 -5.62 3.32
C ILE A 73 -29.93 -5.94 4.26
N SER A 74 -30.60 -4.92 4.79
CA SER A 74 -31.74 -5.08 5.70
C SER A 74 -32.88 -5.87 5.05
N ARG A 75 -33.21 -5.56 3.79
CA ARG A 75 -34.21 -6.34 3.02
C ARG A 75 -33.79 -7.79 2.83
N TYR A 76 -32.53 -8.05 2.50
CA TYR A 76 -32.03 -9.42 2.36
C TYR A 76 -32.14 -10.20 3.68
N SER A 77 -31.72 -9.59 4.81
CA SER A 77 -31.85 -10.19 6.14
C SER A 77 -33.30 -10.48 6.53
N ALA A 78 -34.23 -9.62 6.11
CA ALA A 78 -35.67 -9.81 6.30
C ALA A 78 -36.30 -10.77 5.27
N ASN A 79 -35.52 -11.40 4.38
CA ASN A 79 -35.99 -12.25 3.29
C ASN A 79 -36.94 -11.56 2.29
N LEU A 80 -36.86 -10.23 2.17
CA LEU A 80 -37.67 -9.41 1.28
C LEU A 80 -36.99 -9.19 -0.08
N TYR A 81 -37.82 -8.95 -1.10
CA TYR A 81 -37.35 -8.63 -2.45
C TYR A 81 -36.95 -7.14 -2.57
N VAL A 82 -36.03 -6.85 -3.48
CA VAL A 82 -35.66 -5.48 -3.84
C VAL A 82 -36.47 -5.08 -5.07
N ASP A 83 -37.39 -4.13 -4.91
CA ASP A 83 -38.37 -3.77 -5.94
C ASP A 83 -37.83 -2.75 -6.93
N HIS A 84 -37.13 -1.72 -6.45
CA HIS A 84 -36.53 -0.71 -7.30
C HIS A 84 -35.31 -0.04 -6.66
N TYR A 85 -34.33 0.31 -7.48
CA TYR A 85 -33.23 1.19 -7.08
C TYR A 85 -33.57 2.63 -7.46
N SER A 86 -33.40 3.56 -6.52
CA SER A 86 -33.61 4.98 -6.79
C SER A 86 -32.56 5.51 -7.78
N PRO A 87 -32.87 6.57 -8.56
CA PRO A 87 -31.90 7.19 -9.47
C PRO A 87 -30.62 7.64 -8.75
N LEU A 88 -30.75 8.18 -7.52
CA LEU A 88 -29.60 8.57 -6.70
C LEU A 88 -28.68 7.38 -6.40
N MET A 89 -29.25 6.21 -6.07
CA MET A 89 -28.47 5.01 -5.79
C MET A 89 -27.72 4.51 -7.03
N ARG A 90 -28.28 4.70 -8.23
CA ARG A 90 -27.59 4.40 -9.49
C ARG A 90 -26.40 5.33 -9.74
N ILE A 91 -26.56 6.62 -9.49
CA ILE A 91 -25.47 7.60 -9.62
C ILE A 91 -24.35 7.27 -8.64
N TRP A 92 -24.70 7.00 -7.38
CA TRP A 92 -23.72 6.60 -6.36
C TRP A 92 -22.98 5.31 -6.74
N ALA A 93 -23.70 4.30 -7.24
CA ALA A 93 -23.10 3.06 -7.71
C ALA A 93 -22.15 3.29 -8.89
N PHE A 94 -22.49 4.19 -9.81
CA PHE A 94 -21.61 4.53 -10.92
C PHE A 94 -20.30 5.17 -10.44
N ILE A 95 -20.38 6.12 -9.50
CA ILE A 95 -19.20 6.77 -8.90
C ILE A 95 -18.31 5.72 -8.20
N THR A 96 -18.89 4.83 -7.40
CA THR A 96 -18.12 3.81 -6.68
C THR A 96 -17.50 2.76 -7.60
N ILE A 97 -18.15 2.42 -8.73
CA ILE A 97 -17.56 1.58 -9.78
C ILE A 97 -16.32 2.26 -10.36
N VAL A 98 -16.43 3.53 -10.77
CA VAL A 98 -15.30 4.27 -11.35
C VAL A 98 -14.14 4.36 -10.36
N LEU A 99 -14.41 4.70 -9.10
CA LEU A 99 -13.39 4.73 -8.05
C LEU A 99 -12.73 3.36 -7.82
N SER A 100 -13.50 2.27 -7.87
CA SER A 100 -12.97 0.91 -7.72
C SER A 100 -12.06 0.53 -8.89
N ILE A 101 -12.42 0.88 -10.12
CA ILE A 101 -11.61 0.61 -11.33
C ILE A 101 -10.28 1.37 -11.24
N VAL A 102 -10.34 2.67 -10.92
CA VAL A 102 -9.12 3.49 -10.76
C VAL A 102 -8.22 2.90 -9.68
N ALA A 103 -8.79 2.48 -8.54
CA ALA A 103 -8.01 1.88 -7.47
C ALA A 103 -7.35 0.56 -7.87
N ILE A 104 -8.02 -0.31 -8.64
CA ILE A 104 -7.42 -1.55 -9.18
C ILE A 104 -6.22 -1.21 -10.07
N ILE A 105 -6.37 -0.25 -10.98
CA ILE A 105 -5.28 0.17 -11.88
C ILE A 105 -4.10 0.70 -11.06
N LEU A 106 -4.35 1.56 -10.07
CA LEU A 106 -3.30 2.09 -9.20
C LEU A 106 -2.61 0.98 -8.38
N SER A 107 -3.36 0.03 -7.82
CA SER A 107 -2.77 -1.11 -7.09
C SER A 107 -1.86 -1.95 -7.97
N ILE A 108 -2.16 -2.12 -9.26
CA ILE A 108 -1.32 -2.86 -10.21
C ILE A 108 -0.08 -2.05 -10.59
N ILE A 109 -0.23 -0.75 -10.90
CA ILE A 109 0.90 0.12 -11.29
C ILE A 109 1.89 0.28 -10.13
N PHE A 110 1.40 0.38 -8.90
CA PHE A 110 2.22 0.51 -7.71
C PHE A 110 2.60 -0.83 -7.07
N ALA A 111 2.29 -1.95 -7.73
CA ALA A 111 2.65 -3.27 -7.22
C ALA A 111 4.18 -3.41 -7.10
N PRO A 112 4.70 -3.91 -5.98
CA PRO A 112 6.11 -4.26 -5.89
C PRO A 112 6.41 -5.41 -6.86
N ILE A 113 7.56 -5.35 -7.54
CA ILE A 113 8.00 -6.38 -8.47
C ILE A 113 8.40 -7.61 -7.64
N GLU A 114 7.63 -8.69 -7.75
CA GLU A 114 7.92 -9.95 -7.06
C GLU A 114 9.08 -10.67 -7.77
N ASN A 115 10.23 -10.78 -7.11
CA ASN A 115 11.31 -11.63 -7.58
C ASN A 115 11.18 -13.04 -6.99
N LYS A 116 11.00 -14.03 -7.87
CA LYS A 116 11.04 -15.46 -7.53
C LYS A 116 12.47 -15.99 -7.58
N THR A 117 13.44 -15.32 -6.96
CA THR A 117 14.81 -15.83 -6.90
C THR A 117 14.94 -16.80 -5.72
N LYS A 118 14.88 -18.10 -6.01
CA LYS A 118 15.23 -19.18 -5.08
C LYS A 118 16.76 -19.37 -5.03
N THR A 119 17.55 -18.37 -4.66
CA THR A 119 19.03 -18.49 -4.50
C THR A 119 19.58 -17.24 -3.82
N PRO A 120 20.85 -17.26 -3.38
CA PRO A 120 21.36 -17.68 -2.06
C PRO A 120 20.79 -16.84 -0.89
N LYS A 121 20.94 -17.31 0.36
CA LYS A 121 20.50 -16.57 1.55
C LYS A 121 21.31 -15.27 1.71
N VAL A 122 20.84 -14.19 1.11
CA VAL A 122 21.24 -12.82 1.46
C VAL A 122 20.67 -12.53 2.84
N TYR A 123 21.51 -12.03 3.73
CA TYR A 123 21.10 -11.58 5.05
C TYR A 123 20.78 -10.10 4.98
N GLU A 124 19.55 -9.76 5.35
CA GLU A 124 19.12 -8.38 5.55
C GLU A 124 19.21 -8.05 7.04
N SER A 125 19.98 -7.02 7.36
CA SER A 125 20.11 -6.46 8.70
C SER A 125 19.54 -5.04 8.71
N LEU A 126 18.71 -4.70 9.70
CA LEU A 126 18.11 -3.37 9.83
C LEU A 126 18.64 -2.71 11.10
N VAL A 127 19.40 -1.65 10.94
CA VAL A 127 19.87 -0.79 12.03
C VAL A 127 19.08 0.50 12.01
N ARG A 128 18.57 0.89 13.18
CA ARG A 128 17.75 2.09 13.35
C ARG A 128 18.57 3.17 14.04
N PHE A 129 18.44 4.42 13.61
CA PHE A 129 19.09 5.55 14.26
C PHE A 129 18.09 6.66 14.56
N ASN A 130 18.35 7.39 15.65
CA ASN A 130 17.60 8.57 16.06
C ASN A 130 18.53 9.79 16.04
N GLY A 131 17.99 10.95 15.68
CA GLY A 131 18.78 12.18 15.62
C GLY A 131 18.45 13.02 14.39
N ASN A 132 19.38 13.91 14.04
CA ASN A 132 19.21 14.85 12.95
C ASN A 132 20.57 15.20 12.33
N PHE A 133 20.58 15.85 11.17
CA PHE A 133 21.82 16.17 10.45
C PHE A 133 22.67 17.24 11.16
N ARG A 134 22.10 18.00 12.11
CA ARG A 134 22.81 19.03 12.86
C ARG A 134 23.56 18.48 14.07
N THR A 135 22.96 17.56 14.81
CA THR A 135 23.51 16.99 16.05
C THR A 135 24.14 15.62 15.84
N GLY A 136 23.94 15.01 14.67
CA GLY A 136 24.33 13.64 14.38
C GLY A 136 23.23 12.64 14.70
N PHE A 137 23.53 11.38 14.38
CA PHE A 137 22.64 10.24 14.55
C PHE A 137 23.27 9.24 15.53
N GLU A 138 22.47 8.73 16.45
CA GLU A 138 22.86 7.69 17.41
C GLU A 138 22.01 6.43 17.20
N GLU A 139 22.60 5.26 17.43
CA GLU A 139 21.89 4.00 17.25
C GLU A 139 20.69 3.93 18.19
N ALA A 140 19.51 3.70 17.62
CA ALA A 140 18.29 3.61 18.38
C ALA A 140 18.28 2.30 19.19
N PRO A 141 17.88 2.32 20.47
CA PRO A 141 17.84 1.13 21.30
C PRO A 141 16.91 0.07 20.68
N LYS A 142 17.39 -1.18 20.59
CA LYS A 142 16.71 -2.28 19.88
C LYS A 142 15.28 -2.56 20.36
N ASN A 143 15.00 -2.30 21.64
CA ASN A 143 13.70 -2.55 22.27
C ASN A 143 12.71 -1.36 22.18
N ASN A 144 13.03 -0.33 21.40
CA ASN A 144 12.18 0.83 21.28
C ASN A 144 11.16 0.66 20.14
N PHE A 145 9.89 0.86 20.46
CA PHE A 145 8.78 0.91 19.50
C PHE A 145 8.53 2.33 18.98
N LEU A 146 9.26 3.32 19.48
CA LEU A 146 9.20 4.68 18.97
C LEU A 146 9.70 4.75 17.53
N LYS A 147 9.10 5.67 16.76
CA LYS A 147 9.47 5.97 15.38
C LYS A 147 10.93 6.40 15.32
N SER A 148 11.71 5.79 14.43
CA SER A 148 13.10 6.18 14.17
C SER A 148 13.23 7.19 13.04
N ASP A 149 14.27 8.01 13.11
CA ASP A 149 14.58 9.06 12.15
C ASP A 149 15.31 8.52 10.92
N VAL A 150 16.12 7.47 11.08
CA VAL A 150 16.85 6.82 9.98
C VAL A 150 16.75 5.31 10.09
N TYR A 151 16.56 4.68 8.94
CA TYR A 151 16.58 3.23 8.77
C TYR A 151 17.72 2.89 7.83
N LEU A 152 18.70 2.14 8.32
CA LEU A 152 19.83 1.64 7.54
C LEU A 152 19.63 0.13 7.34
N SER A 153 19.32 -0.25 6.12
CA SER A 153 19.26 -1.66 5.72
C SER A 153 20.59 -2.07 5.10
N GLU A 154 21.16 -3.14 5.61
CA GLU A 154 22.37 -3.78 5.11
C GLU A 154 22.01 -5.10 4.45
N PHE A 155 22.54 -5.33 3.26
CA PHE A 155 22.42 -6.60 2.55
C PHE A 155 23.82 -7.18 2.36
N THR A 156 24.03 -8.36 2.94
CA THR A 156 25.28 -9.11 2.85
C THR A 156 25.03 -10.54 2.43
N ILE A 157 26.01 -11.13 1.75
CA ILE A 157 25.95 -12.54 1.39
C ILE A 157 26.25 -13.42 2.60
N ALA A 158 25.76 -14.67 2.60
CA ALA A 158 26.06 -15.62 3.66
C ALA A 158 27.57 -15.74 3.93
N PRO A 159 27.99 -15.88 5.21
CA PRO A 159 29.40 -15.80 5.63
C PRO A 159 30.32 -16.86 5.00
N ASN A 160 29.77 -17.86 4.30
CA ASN A 160 30.51 -18.92 3.63
C ASN A 160 30.88 -18.58 2.16
N ILE A 161 30.53 -17.39 1.67
CA ILE A 161 30.84 -16.94 0.30
C ILE A 161 31.80 -15.76 0.38
N ILE A 162 32.82 -15.75 -0.49
CA ILE A 162 33.84 -14.70 -0.53
C ILE A 162 33.17 -13.38 -0.90
N ALA A 163 33.04 -12.49 0.08
CA ALA A 163 32.60 -11.12 -0.14
C ALA A 163 33.71 -10.34 -0.85
N ARG A 164 33.32 -9.46 -1.78
CA ARG A 164 34.19 -8.46 -2.36
C ARG A 164 34.43 -7.37 -1.33
N ASP A 165 35.64 -6.84 -1.27
CA ASP A 165 35.97 -5.69 -0.42
C ASP A 165 35.49 -4.36 -1.05
N ILE A 166 34.22 -4.32 -1.44
CA ILE A 166 33.58 -3.17 -2.06
C ILE A 166 32.24 -2.95 -1.39
N VAL A 167 32.08 -1.75 -0.82
CA VAL A 167 30.84 -1.29 -0.19
C VAL A 167 30.07 -0.40 -1.17
N VAL A 168 28.80 -0.72 -1.39
CA VAL A 168 27.88 0.06 -2.23
C VAL A 168 26.86 0.75 -1.34
N VAL A 169 26.88 2.08 -1.31
CA VAL A 169 25.88 2.88 -0.57
C VAL A 169 24.87 3.43 -1.55
N VAL A 170 23.61 3.04 -1.39
CA VAL A 170 22.50 3.50 -2.22
C VAL A 170 21.70 4.55 -1.45
N ILE A 171 21.70 5.77 -1.98
CA ILE A 171 20.88 6.87 -1.50
C ILE A 171 19.73 7.04 -2.48
N PRO A 172 18.49 6.68 -2.11
CA PRO A 172 17.35 6.80 -3.02
C PRO A 172 17.00 8.27 -3.27
N ASP A 173 16.45 8.55 -4.46
CA ASP A 173 15.75 9.81 -4.73
C ASP A 173 14.50 9.96 -3.83
N LYS A 174 13.91 11.17 -3.76
CA LYS A 174 12.71 11.52 -2.99
C LYS A 174 11.49 10.61 -3.22
N ARG A 175 11.44 9.90 -4.35
CA ARG A 175 10.39 8.91 -4.72
C ARG A 175 10.74 7.47 -4.35
N GLY A 176 12.00 7.20 -4.04
CA GLY A 176 12.52 5.89 -3.71
C GLY A 176 12.27 5.50 -2.26
N ASN A 177 12.06 4.20 -2.07
CA ASN A 177 12.00 3.56 -0.76
C ASN A 177 12.65 2.18 -0.86
N LEU A 178 12.92 1.55 0.28
CA LEU A 178 13.58 0.24 0.32
C LEU A 178 12.84 -0.78 -0.56
N ASP A 179 11.52 -0.82 -0.48
CA ASP A 179 10.69 -1.77 -1.25
C ASP A 179 10.91 -1.67 -2.77
N THR A 180 11.24 -0.47 -3.28
CA THR A 180 11.52 -0.27 -4.71
C THR A 180 12.91 -0.75 -5.10
N TYR A 181 13.89 -0.61 -4.19
CA TYR A 181 15.29 -0.94 -4.43
C TYR A 181 15.72 -2.32 -3.93
N HIS A 182 14.89 -2.97 -3.11
CA HIS A 182 15.17 -4.22 -2.38
C HIS A 182 15.78 -5.29 -3.29
N ASN A 183 15.11 -5.56 -4.40
CA ASN A 183 15.57 -6.52 -5.41
C ASN A 183 16.95 -6.18 -6.00
N TYR A 184 17.22 -4.91 -6.26
CA TYR A 184 18.51 -4.47 -6.81
C TYR A 184 19.63 -4.63 -5.79
N LEU A 185 19.35 -4.30 -4.53
CA LEU A 185 20.27 -4.46 -3.41
C LEU A 185 20.57 -5.94 -3.15
N GLU A 186 19.55 -6.79 -3.22
CA GLU A 186 19.72 -8.23 -3.09
C GLU A 186 20.61 -8.79 -4.21
N VAL A 187 20.38 -8.41 -5.47
CA VAL A 187 21.22 -8.85 -6.60
C VAL A 187 22.67 -8.37 -6.44
N LEU A 188 22.89 -7.15 -5.95
CA LEU A 188 24.23 -6.66 -5.64
C LEU A 188 24.88 -7.49 -4.53
N ALA A 189 24.15 -7.80 -3.47
CA ALA A 189 24.64 -8.65 -2.39
C ALA A 189 24.97 -10.07 -2.87
N GLN A 190 24.16 -10.65 -3.75
CA GLN A 190 24.41 -11.96 -4.37
C GLN A 190 25.68 -11.97 -5.22
N ASN A 191 26.05 -10.85 -5.82
CA ASN A 191 27.30 -10.69 -6.57
C ASN A 191 28.53 -10.46 -5.66
N GLY A 192 28.34 -10.51 -4.34
CA GLY A 192 29.37 -10.42 -3.33
C GLY A 192 29.65 -9.00 -2.82
N TYR A 193 28.81 -8.02 -3.16
CA TYR A 193 28.97 -6.64 -2.64
C TYR A 193 28.29 -6.48 -1.28
N THR A 194 28.90 -5.75 -0.35
CA THR A 194 28.18 -5.29 0.85
C THR A 194 27.39 -4.05 0.46
N THR A 195 26.06 -4.09 0.59
CA THR A 195 25.23 -2.94 0.20
C THR A 195 24.50 -2.34 1.38
N TYR A 196 24.48 -1.02 1.45
CA TYR A 196 23.74 -0.24 2.42
C TYR A 196 22.70 0.61 1.73
N PHE A 197 21.49 0.63 2.29
CA PHE A 197 20.40 1.49 1.86
C PHE A 197 19.91 2.30 3.06
N ALA A 198 19.99 3.62 2.95
CA ALA A 198 19.61 4.53 4.02
C ALA A 198 18.31 5.26 3.67
N GLU A 199 17.29 5.13 4.53
CA GLU A 199 16.08 5.92 4.46
C GLU A 199 16.07 6.98 5.56
N PHE A 200 16.07 8.25 5.15
CA PHE A 200 16.03 9.40 6.06
C PHE A 200 14.61 9.96 6.22
N TYR A 201 14.22 10.16 7.47
CA TYR A 201 12.98 10.78 7.93
C TYR A 201 13.21 11.82 9.04
N ALA A 202 14.47 12.23 9.25
CA ALA A 202 14.88 13.21 10.23
C ALA A 202 14.13 14.54 10.07
N SER A 203 13.86 15.21 11.20
CA SER A 203 13.02 16.40 11.23
C SER A 203 13.53 17.59 10.40
N ASP A 204 14.85 17.68 10.21
CA ASP A 204 15.57 18.72 9.46
C ASP A 204 15.82 18.36 7.98
N ALA A 205 15.48 17.13 7.56
CA ALA A 205 15.59 16.66 6.18
C ALA A 205 14.21 16.33 5.56
N LYS A 206 13.20 17.12 5.93
CA LYS A 206 11.85 17.01 5.36
C LYS A 206 11.80 17.60 3.95
N TRP A 207 11.29 16.83 3.00
CA TRP A 207 11.20 17.26 1.61
C TRP A 207 10.02 18.23 1.38
N LEU A 208 8.86 17.92 1.94
CA LEU A 208 7.61 18.67 1.75
C LEU A 208 7.27 19.58 2.94
N ARG A 209 7.99 19.47 4.05
CA ARG A 209 7.77 20.20 5.31
C ARG A 209 6.33 20.12 5.83
N SER A 210 5.64 19.02 5.54
CA SER A 210 4.24 18.79 5.91
C SER A 210 4.01 17.34 6.34
N PHE A 211 2.78 17.00 6.73
CA PHE A 211 2.41 15.61 7.08
C PHE A 211 2.63 14.63 5.91
N SER A 212 2.75 15.13 4.68
CA SER A 212 3.01 14.36 3.47
C SER A 212 4.40 13.69 3.44
N ASP A 213 5.32 14.07 4.33
CA ASP A 213 6.66 13.45 4.44
C ASP A 213 6.66 12.07 5.16
N ILE A 214 5.49 11.56 5.55
CA ILE A 214 5.35 10.20 6.09
C ILE A 214 5.71 9.17 5.01
N LYS A 215 6.42 8.08 5.38
CA LYS A 215 6.92 7.01 4.50
C LYS A 215 5.92 6.58 3.43
N SER A 216 4.67 6.27 3.82
CA SER A 216 3.63 5.79 2.90
C SER A 216 3.05 6.88 1.99
N LEU A 217 3.06 8.16 2.39
CA LEU A 217 2.46 9.26 1.63
C LEU A 217 3.46 9.94 0.68
N ARG A 218 4.74 10.02 1.09
CA ARG A 218 5.78 10.80 0.41
C ARG A 218 5.91 10.43 -1.07
N LYS A 219 5.94 9.12 -1.37
CA LYS A 219 6.07 8.61 -2.75
C LYS A 219 4.91 9.07 -3.63
N ILE A 220 3.67 8.93 -3.16
CA ILE A 220 2.47 9.30 -3.92
C ILE A 220 2.43 10.81 -4.18
N VAL A 221 2.71 11.63 -3.15
CA VAL A 221 2.68 13.09 -3.29
C VAL A 221 3.73 13.57 -4.29
N PHE A 222 4.94 12.99 -4.28
CA PHE A 222 5.96 13.35 -5.27
C PHE A 222 5.63 12.89 -6.69
N ILE A 223 4.94 11.76 -6.85
CA ILE A 223 4.49 11.29 -8.16
C ILE A 223 3.38 12.20 -8.70
N LEU A 224 2.37 12.49 -7.88
CA LEU A 224 1.30 13.42 -8.26
C LEU A 224 1.87 14.79 -8.62
N LYS A 225 2.75 15.34 -7.76
CA LYS A 225 3.40 16.61 -8.05
C LYS A 225 4.15 16.58 -9.38
N SER A 226 4.86 15.49 -9.69
CA SER A 226 5.56 15.38 -10.97
C SER A 226 4.67 15.24 -12.20
N LEU A 227 3.44 14.77 -12.04
CA LEU A 227 2.46 14.68 -13.12
C LEU A 227 1.75 16.01 -13.38
N PHE A 228 1.63 16.86 -12.36
CA PHE A 228 0.90 18.14 -12.43
C PHE A 228 1.80 19.37 -12.50
N ASP A 229 3.11 19.22 -12.26
CA ASP A 229 4.07 20.32 -12.22
C ASP A 229 5.09 20.11 -13.35
N GLU A 230 4.91 20.81 -14.48
CA GLU A 230 5.83 20.78 -15.63
C GLU A 230 7.22 21.36 -15.32
N SER A 231 7.42 21.94 -14.13
CA SER A 231 8.62 22.70 -13.75
C SER A 231 9.76 21.86 -13.14
N TYR A 232 9.63 20.53 -13.06
CA TYR A 232 10.62 19.62 -12.46
C TYR A 232 11.11 18.50 -13.40
N ILE A 233 11.16 18.76 -14.72
CA ILE A 233 11.97 17.99 -15.68
C ILE A 233 13.28 18.74 -15.94
#